data_AF-A0A7G6U118-F1
#
_entry.id   AF-A0A7G6U118-F1
#
_cell.length_a   1.000
_cell.length_b   1.000
_cell.length_c   1.000
_cell.angle_alpha   90.00
_cell.angle_beta   90.00
_cell.angle_gamma   90.00
#
_symmetry.space_group_name_H-M   'P 1'
#
loop_
_entity.id
_entity.type
_entity.pdbx_description
1 polymer ?
#
loop_
_entity_poly.entity_id
_entity_poly.type
_entity_poly.pdbx_seq_one_letter_code
_entity_poly.pdbx_strand_id
1 'polypeptide(L)'
;MKKTTVAKQKSKGRPATGQTPMLGFRAADELRGRIVHWAEFQPDAPKLSEAVRRLVELGLTVKPSRRKNVAHRARASEMAAGAIDKLTDKGASADDQASRKRRLLKGPEEFRDVRVDRKAKK
;
A
#
# COMPACT_ATOMS: atom_id res chain seq x y z
N MET A 1 37.95 -70.26 7.75
CA MET A 1 36.93 -69.26 8.12
C MET A 1 37.17 -67.99 7.31
N LYS A 2 36.24 -67.61 6.41
CA LYS A 2 36.39 -66.43 5.56
C LYS A 2 36.09 -65.17 6.37
N LYS A 3 37.01 -64.20 6.40
CA LYS A 3 36.83 -62.92 7.09
C LYS A 3 35.95 -62.01 6.24
N THR A 4 34.79 -61.62 6.77
CA THR A 4 33.90 -60.63 6.16
C THR A 4 34.51 -59.24 6.34
N THR A 5 34.88 -58.59 5.25
CA THR A 5 35.35 -57.19 5.28
C THR A 5 34.16 -56.26 5.48
N VAL A 6 34.15 -55.50 6.58
CA VAL A 6 33.12 -54.48 6.86
C VAL A 6 33.23 -53.34 5.85
N ALA A 7 32.14 -53.09 5.10
CA ALA A 7 32.08 -51.99 4.15
C ALA A 7 32.07 -50.62 4.87
N LYS A 8 32.98 -49.73 4.47
CA LYS A 8 33.10 -48.37 5.05
C LYS A 8 31.92 -47.51 4.60
N GLN A 9 31.10 -47.04 5.54
CA GLN A 9 29.97 -46.15 5.24
C GLN A 9 30.47 -44.83 4.62
N LYS A 10 29.79 -44.38 3.55
CA LYS A 10 30.08 -43.09 2.90
C LYS A 10 29.81 -41.95 3.89
N SER A 11 30.73 -40.99 3.99
CA SER A 11 30.52 -39.78 4.79
C SER A 11 29.27 -39.04 4.31
N LYS A 12 28.38 -38.70 5.24
CA LYS A 12 27.20 -37.86 5.00
C LYS A 12 27.68 -36.60 4.24
N GLY A 13 27.09 -36.34 3.07
CA GLY A 13 27.51 -35.26 2.18
C GLY A 13 27.50 -33.88 2.88
N ARG A 14 28.08 -32.88 2.21
CA ARG A 14 28.17 -31.49 2.72
C ARG A 14 26.80 -31.04 3.27
N PRO A 15 26.74 -30.46 4.48
CA PRO A 15 25.48 -30.00 5.06
C PRO A 15 24.78 -29.03 4.09
N ALA A 16 23.44 -29.13 4.03
CA ALA A 16 22.61 -28.33 3.13
C ALA A 16 22.87 -26.84 3.37
N THR A 17 23.68 -26.25 2.50
CA THR A 17 23.98 -24.82 2.54
C THR A 17 22.84 -24.13 1.78
N GLY A 18 22.01 -23.34 2.47
CA GLY A 18 20.87 -22.65 1.85
C GLY A 18 19.53 -22.88 2.55
N GLN A 19 19.42 -22.57 3.85
CA GLN A 19 18.14 -22.61 4.57
C GLN A 19 17.10 -21.61 4.00
N THR A 20 17.53 -20.60 3.25
CA THR A 20 16.64 -19.63 2.59
C THR A 20 16.51 -19.96 1.10
N PRO A 21 15.28 -20.12 0.57
CA PRO A 21 15.07 -20.35 -0.85
C PRO A 21 15.53 -19.13 -1.67
N MET A 22 16.03 -19.39 -2.88
CA MET A 22 16.41 -18.32 -3.81
C MET A 22 15.16 -17.67 -4.39
N LEU A 23 15.05 -16.34 -4.29
CA LEU A 23 14.06 -15.55 -5.01
C LEU A 23 14.74 -14.87 -6.22
N GLY A 24 14.28 -15.18 -7.43
CA GLY A 24 14.72 -14.54 -8.66
C GLY A 24 13.60 -13.71 -9.29
N PHE A 25 13.94 -12.56 -9.86
CA PHE A 25 13.02 -11.73 -10.64
C PHE A 25 13.75 -11.05 -11.79
N ARG A 26 13.00 -10.58 -12.79
CA ARG A 26 13.54 -9.78 -13.89
C ARG A 26 13.55 -8.32 -13.47
N ALA A 27 14.72 -7.69 -13.50
CA ALA A 27 14.90 -6.27 -13.23
C ALA A 27 15.48 -5.60 -14.47
N ALA A 28 14.96 -4.42 -14.83
CA ALA A 28 15.63 -3.56 -15.81
C ALA A 28 16.95 -3.04 -15.24
N ASP A 29 17.92 -2.73 -16.11
CA ASP A 29 19.25 -2.25 -15.70
C ASP A 29 19.18 -0.98 -14.84
N GLU A 30 18.21 -0.11 -15.13
CA GLU A 30 17.96 1.11 -14.35
C GLU A 30 17.56 0.79 -12.89
N LEU A 31 16.69 -0.20 -12.69
CA LEU A 31 16.29 -0.63 -11.34
C LEU A 31 17.47 -1.25 -10.60
N ARG A 32 18.27 -2.07 -11.29
CA ARG A 32 19.49 -2.64 -10.72
C ARG A 32 20.48 -1.55 -10.31
N GLY A 33 20.70 -0.55 -11.17
CA GLY A 33 21.57 0.58 -10.90
C GLY A 33 21.12 1.37 -9.68
N ARG A 34 19.82 1.65 -9.55
CA ARG A 34 19.25 2.31 -8.36
C ARG A 34 19.48 1.54 -7.06
N ILE A 35 19.38 0.21 -7.10
CA ILE A 35 19.61 -0.63 -5.90
C ILE A 35 21.09 -0.62 -5.51
N VAL A 36 22.00 -0.72 -6.48
CA VAL A 36 23.45 -0.65 -6.22
C VAL A 36 23.81 0.72 -5.65
N HIS A 37 23.33 1.80 -6.26
CA HIS A 37 23.56 3.14 -5.77
C HIS A 37 23.05 3.33 -4.34
N TRP A 38 21.83 2.85 -4.02
CA TRP A 38 21.31 2.88 -2.66
C TRP A 38 22.20 2.11 -1.66
N ALA A 39 22.80 1.00 -2.10
CA ALA A 39 23.69 0.19 -1.26
C ALA A 39 25.01 0.92 -0.95
N GLU A 40 25.55 1.71 -1.88
CA GLU A 40 26.79 2.48 -1.68
C GLU A 40 26.70 3.50 -0.53
N PHE A 41 25.50 4.02 -0.24
CA PHE A 41 25.28 4.95 0.87
C PHE A 41 25.01 4.27 2.21
N GLN A 42 24.93 2.93 2.26
CA GLN A 42 24.75 2.24 3.53
C GLN A 42 26.10 2.10 4.25
N PRO A 43 26.13 2.16 5.61
CA PRO A 43 27.36 2.09 6.38
C PRO A 43 28.23 0.85 6.11
N ASP A 44 27.58 -0.27 5.75
CA ASP A 44 28.20 -1.58 5.53
C ASP A 44 28.33 -1.96 4.05
N ALA A 45 27.91 -1.08 3.13
CA ALA A 45 27.93 -1.28 1.68
C ALA A 45 27.45 -2.70 1.25
N PRO A 46 26.18 -3.05 1.53
CA PRO A 46 25.68 -4.40 1.38
C PRO A 46 25.71 -4.84 -0.08
N LYS A 47 25.94 -6.14 -0.30
CA LYS A 47 25.85 -6.73 -1.65
C LYS A 47 24.41 -6.67 -2.17
N LEU A 48 24.26 -6.74 -3.49
CA LEU A 48 22.98 -6.60 -4.18
C LEU A 48 21.83 -7.41 -3.54
N SER A 49 22.07 -8.68 -3.20
CA SER A 49 21.05 -9.55 -2.58
C SER A 49 20.57 -9.06 -1.21
N GLU A 50 21.47 -8.49 -0.43
CA GLU A 50 21.16 -7.96 0.90
C GLU A 50 20.52 -6.57 0.80
N ALA A 51 20.98 -5.75 -0.15
CA ALA A 51 20.35 -4.47 -0.44
C ALA A 51 18.88 -4.65 -0.88
N VAL A 52 18.60 -5.60 -1.76
CA VAL A 52 17.23 -5.97 -2.14
C VAL A 52 16.41 -6.38 -0.94
N ARG A 53 16.94 -7.24 -0.06
CA ARG A 53 16.23 -7.72 1.12
C ARG A 53 15.82 -6.56 2.04
N ARG A 54 16.75 -5.66 2.37
CA ARG A 54 16.49 -4.50 3.22
C ARG A 54 15.47 -3.54 2.59
N LEU A 55 15.59 -3.27 1.29
CA LEU A 55 14.64 -2.42 0.58
C LEU A 55 13.23 -3.01 0.60
N VAL A 56 13.09 -4.33 0.47
CA VAL A 56 11.80 -5.02 0.57
C VAL A 56 11.24 -4.93 1.99
N GLU A 57 12.05 -5.18 3.03
CA GLU A 57 11.63 -5.05 4.43
C GLU A 57 11.18 -3.62 4.78
N LEU A 58 11.89 -2.62 4.27
CA LEU A 58 11.50 -1.21 4.39
C LEU A 58 10.17 -0.96 3.67
N GLY A 59 10.01 -1.46 2.44
CA GLY A 59 8.77 -1.34 1.68
C GLY A 59 7.56 -1.99 2.37
N LEU A 60 7.76 -3.11 3.06
CA LEU A 60 6.72 -3.79 3.83
C LEU A 60 6.33 -3.03 5.11
N THR A 61 7.24 -2.22 5.65
CA THR A 61 6.98 -1.37 6.82
C THR A 61 6.12 -0.15 6.46
N VAL A 62 6.22 0.34 5.22
CA VAL A 62 5.45 1.47 4.74
C VAL A 62 3.99 1.05 4.54
N LYS A 63 3.11 1.44 5.47
CA LYS A 63 1.66 1.37 5.21
C LYS A 63 1.36 2.22 3.98
N PRO A 64 0.65 1.70 2.96
CA PRO A 64 0.25 2.52 1.83
C PRO A 64 -0.53 3.70 2.40
N SER A 65 -0.01 4.91 2.17
CA SER A 65 -0.69 6.12 2.56
C SER A 65 -2.03 6.12 1.86
N ARG A 66 -3.11 5.79 2.59
CA ARG A 66 -4.45 6.17 2.20
C ARG A 66 -4.40 7.69 2.16
N ARG A 67 -4.14 8.26 0.98
CA ARG A 67 -4.10 9.70 0.77
C ARG A 67 -5.23 10.31 1.57
N LYS A 68 -4.91 11.17 2.54
CA LYS A 68 -5.89 11.80 3.43
C LYS A 68 -6.69 12.83 2.61
N ASN A 69 -7.57 12.33 1.74
CA ASN A 69 -8.50 13.12 0.93
C ASN A 69 -9.58 13.82 1.77
N VAL A 70 -9.51 13.75 3.11
CA VAL A 70 -10.46 14.41 4.01
C VAL A 70 -10.36 15.93 3.85
N ALA A 71 -9.15 16.49 3.86
CA ALA A 71 -8.96 17.94 3.71
C ALA A 71 -9.41 18.45 2.33
N HIS A 72 -9.11 17.69 1.27
CA HIS A 72 -9.54 18.04 -0.08
C HIS A 72 -11.07 17.93 -0.24
N ARG A 73 -11.68 16.87 0.32
CA ARG A 73 -13.14 16.68 0.32
C ARG A 73 -13.86 17.79 1.08
N ALA A 74 -13.33 18.22 2.23
CA ALA A 74 -13.91 19.32 3.00
C ALA A 74 -13.90 20.63 2.20
N ARG A 75 -12.76 20.99 1.60
CA ARG A 75 -12.64 22.17 0.73
C ARG A 75 -13.56 22.11 -0.47
N ALA A 76 -13.69 20.95 -1.12
CA ALA A 76 -14.61 20.75 -2.24
C ALA A 76 -16.08 20.93 -1.82
N SER A 77 -16.47 20.38 -0.66
CA SER A 77 -17.83 20.58 -0.11
C SER A 77 -18.12 22.03 0.24
N GLU A 78 -17.14 22.77 0.76
CA GLU A 78 -17.27 24.19 1.09
C GLU A 78 -17.44 25.05 -0.18
N MET A 79 -16.60 24.85 -1.19
CA MET A 79 -16.73 25.55 -2.47
C MET A 79 -18.08 25.26 -3.14
N ALA A 80 -18.54 24.00 -3.11
CA ALA A 80 -19.84 23.61 -3.63
C ALA A 80 -20.99 24.26 -2.83
N ALA A 81 -20.86 24.36 -1.50
CA ALA A 81 -21.88 24.98 -0.65
C ALA A 81 -22.10 26.46 -1.02
N GLY A 82 -21.01 27.21 -1.18
CA GLY A 82 -21.08 28.62 -1.58
C GLY A 82 -21.58 28.82 -3.02
N ALA A 83 -21.31 27.88 -3.92
CA ALA A 83 -21.87 27.92 -5.29
C ALA A 83 -23.39 27.66 -5.29
N ILE A 84 -23.86 26.70 -4.49
CA ILE A 84 -25.30 26.42 -4.35
C ILE A 84 -26.03 27.61 -3.75
N ASP A 85 -25.46 28.28 -2.74
CA ASP A 85 -26.08 29.46 -2.13
C ASP A 85 -26.33 30.60 -3.13
N LYS A 86 -25.46 30.74 -4.15
CA LYS A 86 -25.62 31.72 -5.23
C LYS A 86 -26.71 31.33 -6.23
N LEU A 87 -26.99 30.04 -6.38
CA LEU A 87 -27.99 29.47 -7.30
C LEU A 87 -29.33 29.21 -6.60
N THR A 88 -29.44 29.46 -5.30
CA THR A 88 -30.64 29.20 -4.50
C THR A 88 -31.80 30.08 -4.95
N ASP A 89 -32.95 29.44 -5.16
CA ASP A 89 -34.21 30.10 -5.48
C ASP A 89 -34.74 30.88 -4.27
N LYS A 90 -34.80 32.22 -4.41
CA LYS A 90 -35.24 33.15 -3.36
C LYS A 90 -36.74 33.04 -3.05
N GLY A 91 -37.52 32.36 -3.88
CA GLY A 91 -38.95 32.14 -3.65
C GLY A 91 -39.27 30.95 -2.74
N ALA A 92 -38.30 30.08 -2.45
CA ALA A 92 -38.48 28.91 -1.59
C ALA A 92 -38.31 29.24 -0.09
N SER A 93 -38.96 28.45 0.78
CA SER A 93 -38.77 28.57 2.23
C SER A 93 -37.32 28.24 2.64
N ALA A 94 -36.84 28.82 3.74
CA ALA A 94 -35.48 28.59 4.22
C ALA A 94 -35.19 27.10 4.50
N ASP A 95 -36.20 26.35 4.98
CA ASP A 95 -36.08 24.93 5.28
C ASP A 95 -35.98 24.07 4.00
N ASP A 96 -36.70 24.44 2.95
CA ASP A 96 -36.62 23.78 1.65
C ASP A 96 -35.28 24.03 0.95
N GLN A 97 -34.76 25.26 1.06
CA GLN A 97 -33.43 25.63 0.56
C GLN A 97 -32.34 24.82 1.29
N ALA A 98 -32.41 24.73 2.62
CA ALA A 98 -31.46 23.98 3.43
C ALA A 98 -31.49 22.48 3.13
N SER A 99 -32.68 21.91 2.95
CA SER A 99 -32.88 20.51 2.60
C SER A 99 -32.31 20.18 1.22
N ARG A 100 -32.58 21.03 0.22
CA ARG A 100 -32.04 20.88 -1.14
C ARG A 100 -30.52 20.99 -1.17
N LYS A 101 -29.95 21.98 -0.48
CA LYS A 101 -28.49 22.15 -0.34
C LYS A 101 -27.83 20.91 0.29
N ARG A 102 -28.43 20.37 1.36
CA ARG A 102 -27.93 19.16 2.03
C ARG A 102 -27.99 17.93 1.12
N ARG A 103 -29.04 17.80 0.30
CA ARG A 103 -29.20 16.74 -0.69
C ARG A 103 -28.14 16.81 -1.79
N LEU A 104 -27.78 18.00 -2.26
CA LEU A 104 -26.74 18.19 -3.29
C LEU A 104 -25.32 17.97 -2.75
N LEU A 105 -25.03 18.36 -1.50
CA LEU A 105 -23.69 18.20 -0.91
C LEU A 105 -23.43 16.79 -0.37
N LYS A 106 -24.35 16.25 0.44
CA LYS A 106 -24.18 14.94 1.08
C LYS A 106 -24.82 13.79 0.30
N GLY A 107 -25.74 14.08 -0.61
CA GLY A 107 -26.63 13.10 -1.23
C GLY A 107 -27.98 12.98 -0.50
N PRO A 108 -29.01 12.46 -1.18
CA PRO A 108 -30.30 12.11 -0.56
C PRO A 108 -30.10 11.07 0.54
N GLU A 109 -30.95 11.10 1.57
CA GLU A 109 -30.75 10.30 2.78
C GLU A 109 -30.83 8.80 2.49
N GLU A 110 -31.70 8.42 1.55
CA GLU A 110 -31.95 7.05 1.07
C GLU A 110 -30.69 6.39 0.49
N PHE A 111 -29.75 7.17 -0.02
CA PHE A 111 -28.53 6.67 -0.66
C PHE A 111 -27.28 6.85 0.20
N ARG A 112 -27.36 7.48 1.36
CA ARG A 112 -26.18 7.75 2.20
C ARG A 112 -25.50 6.49 2.70
N ASP A 113 -26.31 5.50 3.06
CA ASP A 113 -25.85 4.24 3.66
C ASP A 113 -25.60 3.14 2.61
N VAL A 114 -26.18 3.29 1.41
CA VAL A 114 -26.00 2.37 0.27
C VAL A 114 -24.72 2.68 -0.53
N ARG A 115 -24.11 3.84 -0.29
CA ARG A 115 -22.88 4.27 -0.95
C ARG A 115 -21.73 3.30 -0.69
N VAL A 116 -21.38 2.52 -1.72
CA VAL A 116 -20.29 1.52 -1.73
C VAL A 116 -18.94 2.11 -1.31
N ASP A 117 -18.73 3.42 -1.51
CA ASP A 117 -17.50 4.14 -1.16
C ASP A 117 -17.37 4.51 0.34
N ARG A 118 -18.42 4.32 1.16
CA ARG A 118 -18.39 4.58 2.60
C ARG A 118 -18.43 3.27 3.39
N LYS A 119 -17.55 3.14 4.40
CA LYS A 119 -17.69 2.08 5.40
C LYS A 119 -19.01 2.31 6.15
N ALA A 120 -19.84 1.27 6.25
CA ALA A 120 -21.01 1.27 7.11
C ALA A 120 -20.59 1.68 8.53
N LYS A 121 -21.36 2.61 9.12
CA LYS A 121 -21.12 3.08 10.48
C LYS A 121 -21.38 1.88 11.43
N LYS A 122 -20.33 1.46 12.13
CA LYS A 122 -20.43 0.44 13.18
C LYS A 122 -21.00 1.05 14.45
#